data_AF-A0A4R3AQ56-F1
#
_entry.id   AF-A0A4R3AQ56-F1
#
_cell.length_a   1.000
_cell.length_b   1.000
_cell.length_c   1.000
_cell.angle_alpha   90.00
_cell.angle_beta   90.00
_cell.angle_gamma   90.00
#
_symmetry.space_group_name_H-M   'P 1'
#
loop_
_entity.id
_entity.type
_entity.pdbx_description
1 polymer ?
#
loop_
_entity_poly.entity_id
_entity_poly.type
_entity_poly.pdbx_seq_one_letter_code
_entity_poly.pdbx_strand_id
1 'polypeptide(L)'
;MNQVEGEYKDIDTKYFYLNADQAFNPYTWESPIIWKGTVNGKSVEFVQIEDSGDSITCFDWTNFPQDLEAAKLKIVKAIDDAMRVMD
;
A
#
# COMPACT_ATOMS: atom_id res chain seq x y z
N MET A 1 4.51 14.25 -5.19
CA MET A 1 3.52 13.66 -4.27
C MET A 1 3.74 12.16 -4.33
N ASN A 2 4.09 11.51 -3.23
CA ASN A 2 4.43 10.09 -3.16
C ASN A 2 3.17 9.29 -2.80
N GLN A 3 2.15 9.36 -3.65
CA GLN A 3 0.84 8.77 -3.39
C GLN A 3 0.56 7.58 -4.30
N VAL A 4 0.23 6.43 -3.70
CA VAL A 4 -0.39 5.29 -4.37
C VAL A 4 -1.88 5.34 -4.11
N GLU A 5 -2.69 5.29 -5.17
CA GLU A 5 -4.14 5.29 -5.08
C GLU A 5 -4.74 4.18 -5.95
N GLY A 6 -5.99 3.83 -5.65
CA GLY A 6 -6.70 2.85 -6.46
C GLY A 6 -8.07 2.52 -5.90
N GLU A 7 -8.73 1.60 -6.61
CA GLU A 7 -10.03 1.07 -6.24
C GLU A 7 -9.96 -0.43 -5.95
N TYR A 8 -10.84 -0.89 -5.07
CA TYR A 8 -11.03 -2.29 -4.78
C TYR A 8 -12.52 -2.60 -4.66
N LYS A 9 -12.89 -3.80 -5.12
CA LYS A 9 -14.27 -4.30 -5.01
C LYS A 9 -14.35 -5.31 -3.90
N ASP A 10 -15.33 -5.09 -3.04
CA ASP A 10 -15.76 -6.03 -2.00
C ASP A 10 -17.23 -6.38 -2.28
N ILE A 11 -18.17 -5.54 -1.84
CA ILE A 11 -19.58 -5.54 -2.26
C ILE A 11 -19.84 -4.38 -3.23
N ASP A 12 -19.38 -3.19 -2.85
CA ASP A 12 -19.36 -1.97 -3.67
C ASP A 12 -17.93 -1.57 -4.02
N THR A 13 -17.79 -0.60 -4.94
CA THR A 13 -16.49 -0.03 -5.29
C THR A 13 -16.02 0.89 -4.16
N LYS A 14 -14.84 0.59 -3.61
CA LYS A 14 -14.20 1.33 -2.52
C LYS A 14 -12.86 1.89 -3.02
N TYR A 15 -12.39 2.98 -2.41
CA TYR A 15 -11.16 3.68 -2.82
C TYR A 15 -10.10 3.66 -1.72
N PHE A 16 -8.83 3.73 -2.11
CA PHE A 16 -7.72 3.98 -1.19
C PHE A 16 -6.76 5.04 -1.74
N TYR A 17 -6.12 5.75 -0.81
CA TYR A 17 -5.09 6.75 -1.05
C TYR A 17 -4.03 6.59 0.02
N LEU A 18 -2.81 6.22 -0.36
CA LEU A 18 -1.74 5.85 0.55
C LEU A 18 -0.48 6.63 0.17
N ASN A 19 0.23 7.13 1.16
CA ASN A 19 1.52 7.77 0.96
C ASN A 19 2.60 6.95 1.65
N ALA A 20 3.73 6.79 0.98
CA ALA A 20 4.95 6.31 1.62
C ALA A 20 5.61 7.47 2.39
N ASP A 21 6.27 7.15 3.49
CA ASP A 21 7.19 8.05 4.20
C ASP A 21 8.51 8.28 3.44
N GLN A 22 8.74 7.50 2.38
CA GLN A 22 9.88 7.62 1.48
C GLN A 22 9.47 8.21 0.11
N ALA A 23 10.46 8.71 -0.63
CA ALA A 23 10.27 9.15 -2.01
C ALA A 23 10.04 7.95 -2.94
N PHE A 24 9.16 8.09 -3.94
CA PHE A 24 9.03 7.07 -4.98
C PHE A 24 10.29 7.08 -5.84
N ASN A 25 11.17 6.10 -5.62
CA ASN A 25 12.39 5.90 -6.39
C ASN A 25 12.84 4.43 -6.20
N PRO A 26 12.84 3.62 -7.26
CA PRO A 26 13.12 2.19 -7.17
C PRO A 26 14.55 1.87 -6.70
N TYR A 27 15.47 2.82 -6.84
CA TYR A 27 16.87 2.66 -6.41
C TYR A 27 17.11 3.08 -4.96
N THR A 28 16.12 3.70 -4.30
CA THR A 28 16.25 4.17 -2.90
C THR A 28 15.12 3.68 -2.00
N TRP A 29 14.25 2.79 -2.49
CA TRP A 29 13.29 2.10 -1.63
C TRP A 29 14.03 1.05 -0.83
N GLU A 30 14.04 1.24 0.47
CA GLU A 30 14.64 0.32 1.42
C GLU A 30 13.67 0.15 2.57
N SER A 31 13.40 -1.10 2.92
CA SER A 31 12.54 -1.43 4.04
C SER A 31 13.24 -1.06 5.36
N PRO A 32 12.49 -0.61 6.38
CA PRO A 32 11.03 -0.50 6.41
C PRO A 32 10.48 0.78 5.75
N ILE A 33 9.35 0.66 5.05
CA ILE A 33 8.59 1.80 4.49
C ILE A 33 7.26 1.92 5.24
N ILE A 34 6.96 3.11 5.76
CA ILE A 34 5.70 3.36 6.45
C ILE A 34 4.68 3.90 5.45
N TRP A 35 3.56 3.18 5.31
CA TRP A 35 2.45 3.57 4.46
C TRP A 35 1.32 4.14 5.31
N LYS A 36 0.88 5.36 4.99
CA LYS A 36 -0.23 6.04 5.69
C LYS A 36 -1.23 6.62 4.72
N GLY A 37 -2.50 6.56 5.08
CA GLY A 37 -3.52 7.26 4.31
C GLY A 37 -4.93 6.80 4.65
N THR A 38 -5.77 6.74 3.63
CA THR A 38 -7.19 6.44 3.80
C THR A 38 -7.60 5.28 2.91
N VAL A 39 -8.26 4.28 3.47
CA VAL A 39 -8.85 3.14 2.76
C VAL A 39 -10.34 3.10 3.11
N ASN A 40 -11.20 3.32 2.13
CA ASN A 40 -12.65 3.41 2.28
C ASN A 40 -13.09 4.35 3.43
N GLY A 41 -12.50 5.54 3.48
CA GLY A 41 -12.79 6.55 4.50
C GLY A 41 -12.18 6.29 5.88
N LYS A 42 -11.46 5.16 6.09
CA LYS A 42 -10.75 4.87 7.33
C LYS A 42 -9.27 5.19 7.22
N SER A 43 -8.73 5.85 8.22
CA SER A 43 -7.28 6.04 8.33
C SER A 43 -6.60 4.70 8.58
N VAL A 44 -5.53 4.43 7.83
CA VAL A 44 -4.72 3.23 7.98
C VAL A 44 -3.25 3.59 8.07
N GLU A 45 -2.51 2.74 8.76
CA GLU A 45 -1.06 2.76 8.84
C GLU A 45 -0.56 1.31 8.85
N PHE A 46 0.41 0.99 8.00
CA PHE A 46 1.05 -0.32 7.92
C PHE A 46 2.48 -0.17 7.43
N VAL A 47 3.30 -1.20 7.63
CA VAL A 47 4.73 -1.17 7.32
C VAL A 47 5.03 -2.17 6.22
N GLN A 48 5.75 -1.75 5.18
CA GLN A 48 6.40 -2.68 4.27
C GLN A 48 7.73 -3.12 4.89
N ILE A 49 7.93 -4.41 5.06
CA ILE A 49 9.07 -5.02 5.76
C ILE A 49 10.10 -5.64 4.82
N GLU A 50 9.78 -5.77 3.53
CA GLU A 50 10.71 -6.22 2.48
C GLU A 50 10.89 -5.14 1.42
N ASP A 51 12.02 -5.16 0.72
CA ASP A 51 12.33 -4.24 -0.39
C ASP A 51 11.50 -4.53 -1.65
N SER A 52 10.47 -5.39 -1.55
CA SER A 52 9.51 -5.69 -2.60
C SER A 52 8.09 -5.39 -2.14
N GLY A 53 7.21 -5.10 -3.11
CA GLY A 53 5.78 -4.92 -2.92
C GLY A 53 4.94 -6.02 -3.57
N ASP A 54 5.55 -7.14 -4.00
CA ASP A 54 4.94 -8.15 -4.87
C ASP A 54 3.98 -9.11 -4.15
N SER A 55 4.04 -9.17 -2.82
CA SER A 55 3.21 -10.06 -2.00
C SER A 55 2.66 -9.36 -0.76
N ILE A 56 1.52 -9.84 -0.24
CA ILE A 56 0.95 -9.43 1.04
C ILE A 56 1.93 -9.67 2.20
N THR A 57 2.78 -10.68 2.08
CA THR A 57 3.78 -11.05 3.10
C THR A 57 4.91 -10.02 3.24
N CYS A 58 5.11 -9.17 2.24
CA CYS A 58 6.10 -8.10 2.27
C CYS A 58 5.71 -6.95 3.21
N PHE A 59 4.56 -7.05 3.88
CA PHE A 59 4.00 -6.00 4.71
C PHE A 59 3.53 -6.55 6.07
N ASP A 60 3.79 -5.79 7.12
CA ASP A 60 3.19 -5.96 8.43
C ASP A 60 1.83 -5.27 8.49
N TRP A 61 0.79 -6.10 8.52
CA TRP A 61 -0.62 -5.70 8.61
C TRP A 61 -1.19 -5.79 10.02
N THR A 62 -0.38 -5.95 11.07
CA THR A 62 -0.84 -6.19 12.44
C THR A 62 -1.89 -5.18 12.91
N ASN A 63 -1.74 -3.91 12.51
CA ASN A 63 -2.67 -2.82 12.88
C ASN A 63 -3.69 -2.47 11.78
N PHE A 64 -3.73 -3.24 10.69
CA PHE A 64 -4.63 -2.96 9.57
C PHE A 64 -6.07 -3.39 9.90
N PRO A 65 -7.09 -2.56 9.61
CA PRO A 65 -8.47 -2.90 9.96
C PRO A 65 -8.95 -4.19 9.28
N GLN A 66 -9.48 -5.13 10.07
CA GLN A 66 -9.93 -6.44 9.58
C GLN A 66 -11.08 -6.34 8.56
N ASP A 67 -11.91 -5.31 8.64
CA ASP A 67 -13.00 -5.09 7.67
C ASP A 67 -12.51 -4.56 6.31
N LEU A 68 -11.22 -4.30 6.19
CA LEU A 68 -10.56 -3.86 4.96
C LEU A 68 -9.62 -4.93 4.37
N GLU A 69 -9.67 -6.19 4.84
CA GLU A 69 -8.83 -7.30 4.35
C GLU A 69 -8.87 -7.43 2.81
N ALA A 70 -10.04 -7.26 2.20
CA ALA A 70 -10.21 -7.30 0.75
C ALA A 70 -9.38 -6.24 -0.01
N ALA A 71 -8.98 -5.15 0.65
CA ALA A 71 -8.16 -4.10 0.06
C ALA A 71 -6.69 -4.51 -0.09
N LYS A 72 -6.17 -5.39 0.78
CA LYS A 72 -4.72 -5.67 0.87
C LYS A 72 -4.12 -6.10 -0.45
N LEU A 73 -4.75 -7.05 -1.15
CA LEU A 73 -4.26 -7.52 -2.46
C LEU A 73 -4.17 -6.39 -3.49
N LYS A 74 -5.13 -5.46 -3.48
CA LYS A 74 -5.16 -4.32 -4.41
C LYS A 74 -4.14 -3.25 -4.04
N ILE A 75 -3.96 -3.00 -2.75
CA ILE A 75 -2.93 -2.10 -2.22
C ILE A 75 -1.54 -2.61 -2.59
N VAL A 76 -1.24 -3.89 -2.30
CA VAL A 76 0.02 -4.56 -2.62
C VAL A 76 0.33 -4.42 -4.11
N LYS A 77 -0.64 -4.75 -4.97
CA LYS A 77 -0.46 -4.61 -6.41
C LYS A 77 -0.18 -3.16 -6.83
N ALA A 78 -0.90 -2.19 -6.27
CA ALA A 78 -0.69 -0.79 -6.62
C ALA A 78 0.68 -0.28 -6.14
N ILE A 79 1.19 -0.77 -5.01
CA ILE A 79 2.54 -0.48 -4.52
C ILE A 79 3.59 -1.13 -5.43
N ASP A 80 3.46 -2.41 -5.76
CA ASP A 80 4.34 -3.12 -6.71
C ASP A 80 4.38 -2.43 -8.09
N ASP A 81 3.23 -2.02 -8.61
CA ASP A 81 3.14 -1.28 -9.86
C ASP A 81 3.84 0.09 -9.73
N ALA A 82 3.68 0.80 -8.60
CA ALA A 82 4.37 2.07 -8.35
C ALA A 82 5.90 1.90 -8.24
N MET A 83 6.39 0.77 -7.71
CA MET A 83 7.81 0.43 -7.70
C MET A 83 8.36 0.21 -9.11
N ARG A 84 7.59 -0.45 -9.98
CA ARG A 84 8.01 -0.86 -11.32
C ARG A 84 7.86 0.20 -12.39
N VAL A 85 6.85 1.08 -12.30
CA VAL A 85 6.58 2.12 -13.30
C VAL A 85 7.63 3.24 -13.29
N MET A 86 8.56 3.20 -12.34
CA MET A 86 9.68 4.15 -12.26
C MET A 86 11.00 3.63 -12.86
N ASP A 87 10.97 2.47 -13.52
CA ASP A 87 12.09 1.93 -14.33
C ASP A 87 11.96 2.32 -15.82
#